data_AF-A0A3N5ZHH7-F1
#
_entry.id   AF-A0A3N5ZHH7-F1
#
_cell.length_a   1.000
_cell.length_b   1.000
_cell.length_c   1.000
_cell.angle_alpha   90.00
_cell.angle_beta   90.00
_cell.angle_gamma   90.00
#
_symmetry.space_group_name_H-M   'P 1'
#
loop_
_entity.id
_entity.type
_entity.pdbx_description
1 polymer ?
#
loop_
_entity_poly.entity_id
_entity_poly.type
_entity_poly.pdbx_seq_one_letter_code
_entity_poly.pdbx_strand_id
1 'polypeptide(L)'
;MRRGPMAPGGGGPMGFGRDLLAPRLARQLGLTQDQRAEIRTVMESHRVEAKALADKGQPTRQQLHDAIVSNNTAGIDALAQQLGQLQAETAKLRARVRAEVLSKLTPEQLDKLKTLEAQAQERMKERQERMKEMAQQRQQRLQERQQRLQERQQRLQDSRR
;
A
#
# COMPACT_ATOMS: atom_id res chain seq x y z
N MET A 1 -22.30 -0.93 8.40
CA MET A 1 -21.46 -1.41 7.28
C MET A 1 -20.05 -1.68 7.80
N ARG A 2 -19.61 -2.96 7.84
CA ARG A 2 -18.28 -3.34 8.36
C ARG A 2 -17.23 -3.10 7.27
N ARG A 3 -16.22 -2.26 7.54
CA ARG A 3 -15.02 -2.13 6.70
C ARG A 3 -14.34 -3.50 6.61
N GLY A 4 -14.20 -4.04 5.41
CA GLY A 4 -13.43 -5.25 5.14
C GLY A 4 -11.95 -5.07 5.50
N PRO A 5 -11.19 -6.17 5.66
CA PRO A 5 -9.77 -6.12 5.98
C PRO A 5 -9.03 -5.34 4.89
N MET A 6 -8.31 -4.29 5.28
CA MET A 6 -7.46 -3.52 4.38
C MET A 6 -6.49 -4.45 3.65
N ALA A 7 -6.45 -4.36 2.32
CA ALA A 7 -5.42 -4.99 1.52
C ALA A 7 -4.02 -4.48 1.97
N PRO A 8 -3.05 -5.37 2.20
CA PRO A 8 -1.67 -4.95 2.47
C PRO A 8 -1.07 -4.43 1.16
N GLY A 9 -1.17 -3.11 0.96
CA GLY A 9 -0.77 -2.44 -0.29
C GLY A 9 -1.39 -1.06 -0.48
N GLY A 10 -2.37 -0.68 0.35
CA GLY A 10 -2.93 0.67 0.39
C GLY A 10 -2.00 1.67 1.05
N GLY A 11 -0.86 1.99 0.43
CA GLY A 11 -0.19 3.26 0.69
C GLY A 11 -1.20 4.36 0.41
N GLY A 12 -1.64 5.06 1.46
CA GLY A 12 -2.68 6.08 1.34
C GLY A 12 -2.31 7.16 0.31
N PRO A 13 -3.25 8.03 -0.09
CA PRO A 13 -3.05 9.07 -1.10
C PRO A 13 -1.95 10.12 -0.80
N MET A 14 -1.12 9.94 0.23
CA MET A 14 -0.19 10.92 0.76
C MET A 14 1.30 10.51 0.64
N GLY A 15 1.64 9.61 -0.28
CA GLY A 15 3.02 9.17 -0.57
C GLY A 15 3.80 10.08 -1.54
N PHE A 16 3.55 11.38 -1.54
CA PHE A 16 4.22 12.36 -2.42
C PHE A 16 5.55 12.83 -1.80
N GLY A 17 6.55 11.95 -1.71
CA GLY A 17 7.86 12.31 -1.11
C GLY A 17 7.86 12.50 0.41
N ARG A 18 6.69 12.41 1.05
CA ARG A 18 6.51 12.47 2.51
C ARG A 18 7.30 11.39 3.25
N ASP A 19 7.61 10.29 2.56
CA ASP A 19 8.44 9.20 3.07
C ASP A 19 9.84 9.71 3.44
N LEU A 20 10.44 10.60 2.64
CA LEU A 20 11.76 11.19 2.91
C LEU A 20 11.74 12.19 4.07
N LEU A 21 10.59 12.83 4.32
CA LEU A 21 10.38 13.67 5.51
C LEU A 21 10.00 12.87 6.76
N ALA A 22 9.82 11.55 6.68
CA ALA A 22 9.57 10.73 7.86
C ALA A 22 10.71 10.93 8.88
N PRO A 23 10.41 11.24 10.16
CA PRO A 23 11.44 11.64 11.12
C PRO A 23 12.63 10.67 11.23
N ARG A 24 12.37 9.37 11.08
CA ARG A 24 13.41 8.33 11.07
C ARG A 24 14.28 8.40 9.80
N LEU A 25 13.67 8.48 8.62
CA LEU A 25 14.42 8.49 7.35
C LEU A 25 15.18 9.80 7.18
N ALA A 26 14.58 10.95 7.48
CA ALA A 26 15.25 12.25 7.44
C ALA A 26 16.48 12.29 8.35
N ARG A 27 16.40 11.71 9.55
CA ARG A 27 17.54 11.59 10.47
C ARG A 27 18.60 10.62 9.95
N GLN A 28 18.18 9.47 9.41
CA GLN A 28 19.11 8.50 8.82
C GLN A 28 19.86 9.09 7.62
N LEU A 29 19.20 9.86 6.76
CA LEU A 29 19.83 10.55 5.64
C LEU A 29 20.66 11.77 6.07
N GLY A 30 20.51 12.24 7.32
CA GLY A 30 21.20 13.43 7.79
C GLY A 30 20.73 14.70 7.08
N LEU A 31 19.42 14.82 6.81
CA LEU A 31 18.88 15.99 6.12
C LEU A 31 19.04 17.26 6.97
N THR A 32 19.62 18.30 6.38
CA THR A 32 19.74 19.61 7.02
C THR A 32 18.37 20.27 7.18
N GLN A 33 18.29 21.30 8.01
CA GLN A 33 17.05 22.08 8.15
C GLN A 33 16.62 22.70 6.81
N ASP A 34 17.59 23.20 6.04
CA ASP A 34 17.35 23.82 4.74
C ASP A 34 16.85 22.81 3.72
N GLN A 35 17.49 21.64 3.61
CA GLN A 35 17.02 20.55 2.76
C GLN A 35 15.58 20.14 3.12
N ARG A 36 15.26 20.05 4.42
CA ARG A 36 13.90 19.73 4.87
C ARG A 36 12.90 20.83 4.51
N ALA A 37 13.31 22.09 4.53
CA ALA A 37 12.46 23.21 4.11
C ALA A 37 12.22 23.17 2.60
N GLU A 38 13.27 22.97 1.79
CA GLU A 38 13.15 22.84 0.33
C GLU A 38 12.25 21.69 -0.08
N ILE A 39 12.39 20.52 0.55
CA ILE A 39 11.54 19.35 0.29
C ILE A 39 10.07 19.65 0.62
N ARG A 40 9.79 20.39 1.70
CA ARG A 40 8.41 20.82 2.00
C ARG A 40 7.87 21.78 0.95
N THR A 41 8.70 22.71 0.47
CA THR A 41 8.30 23.64 -0.59
C THR A 41 7.95 22.91 -1.88
N VAL A 42 8.74 21.91 -2.28
CA VAL A 42 8.41 21.02 -3.41
C VAL A 42 7.08 20.30 -3.16
N MET A 43 6.84 19.77 -1.96
CA MET A 43 5.56 19.10 -1.68
C MET A 43 4.37 20.07 -1.73
N GLU A 44 4.53 21.30 -1.25
CA GLU A 44 3.46 22.30 -1.22
C GLU A 44 3.14 22.83 -2.62
N SER A 45 4.15 23.01 -3.49
CA SER A 45 3.94 23.47 -4.87
C SER A 45 3.07 22.49 -5.68
N HIS A 46 3.17 21.19 -5.39
CA HIS A 46 2.40 20.13 -6.05
C HIS A 46 1.10 19.75 -5.32
N ARG A 47 0.78 20.41 -4.20
CA ARG A 47 -0.37 20.04 -3.34
C ARG A 47 -1.71 20.18 -4.05
N VAL A 48 -1.89 21.25 -4.83
CA VAL A 48 -3.14 21.51 -5.56
C VAL A 48 -3.38 20.46 -6.63
N GLU A 49 -2.35 20.14 -7.41
CA GLU A 49 -2.41 19.08 -8.44
C GLU A 49 -2.69 17.71 -7.82
N ALA A 50 -1.99 17.38 -6.72
CA ALA A 50 -2.22 16.15 -5.97
C ALA A 50 -3.65 16.06 -5.42
N LYS A 51 -4.19 17.16 -4.89
CA LYS A 51 -5.57 17.22 -4.41
C LYS A 51 -6.58 17.01 -5.53
N ALA A 52 -6.39 17.65 -6.68
CA ALA A 52 -7.29 17.49 -7.83
C ALA A 52 -7.37 16.03 -8.30
N LEU A 53 -6.24 15.32 -8.36
CA LEU A 53 -6.21 13.89 -8.71
C LEU A 53 -6.92 13.03 -7.66
N ALA A 54 -6.72 13.33 -6.37
CA ALA A 54 -7.37 12.61 -5.28
C ALA A 54 -8.90 12.82 -5.28
N ASP A 55 -9.34 14.07 -5.48
CA ASP A 55 -10.75 14.46 -5.52
C ASP A 55 -11.49 13.79 -6.69
N LYS A 56 -10.81 13.48 -7.80
CA LYS A 56 -11.36 12.71 -8.93
C LYS A 56 -11.34 11.20 -8.71
N GLY A 57 -10.31 10.69 -8.02
CA GLY A 57 -10.08 9.24 -7.89
C GLY A 57 -11.12 8.50 -7.05
N GLN A 58 -11.49 9.03 -5.88
CA GLN A 58 -12.49 8.39 -5.01
C GLN A 58 -13.89 8.29 -5.66
N PRO A 59 -14.47 9.36 -6.22
CA PRO A 59 -15.79 9.27 -6.83
C PRO A 59 -15.79 8.36 -8.07
N THR A 60 -14.72 8.37 -8.89
CA THR A 60 -14.62 7.46 -10.05
C THR A 60 -14.68 5.99 -9.63
N ARG A 61 -14.05 5.63 -8.50
CA ARG A 61 -14.13 4.25 -7.96
C ARG A 61 -15.53 3.91 -7.46
N GLN A 62 -16.22 4.88 -6.84
CA GLN A 62 -17.59 4.69 -6.38
C GLN A 62 -18.54 4.49 -7.57
N GLN A 63 -18.44 5.35 -8.59
CA GLN A 63 -19.22 5.25 -9.81
C GLN A 63 -18.96 3.94 -10.53
N LEU A 64 -17.71 3.47 -10.59
CA LEU A 64 -17.38 2.18 -11.20
C LEU A 64 -18.04 1.04 -10.43
N HIS A 65 -18.03 1.08 -9.09
CA HIS A 65 -18.74 0.11 -8.28
C HIS A 65 -20.24 0.11 -8.55
N ASP A 66 -20.85 1.30 -8.62
CA ASP A 66 -22.28 1.43 -8.88
C ASP A 66 -22.64 0.90 -10.29
N ALA A 67 -21.81 1.17 -11.30
CA ALA A 67 -21.97 0.65 -12.66
C ALA A 67 -21.88 -0.89 -12.72
N ILE A 68 -20.99 -1.50 -11.91
CA ILE A 68 -20.91 -2.96 -11.76
C ILE A 68 -22.19 -3.51 -11.14
N VAL A 69 -22.68 -2.91 -10.05
CA VAL A 69 -23.89 -3.35 -9.35
C VAL A 69 -25.13 -3.22 -10.24
N SER A 70 -25.20 -2.17 -11.06
CA SER A 70 -26.30 -1.95 -12.00
C SER A 70 -26.16 -2.70 -13.33
N ASN A 71 -25.10 -3.51 -13.52
CA ASN A 71 -24.76 -4.17 -14.78
C ASN A 71 -24.73 -3.21 -16.00
N ASN A 72 -24.29 -1.96 -15.80
CA ASN A 72 -24.13 -0.97 -16.86
C ASN A 72 -22.78 -1.18 -17.57
N THR A 73 -22.75 -2.06 -18.56
CA THR A 73 -21.51 -2.46 -19.26
C THR A 73 -20.78 -1.28 -19.91
N ALA A 74 -21.49 -0.39 -20.60
CA ALA A 74 -20.90 0.82 -21.19
C ALA A 74 -20.30 1.76 -20.12
N GLY A 75 -20.95 1.87 -18.97
CA GLY A 75 -20.44 2.64 -17.83
C GLY A 75 -19.20 2.02 -17.21
N ILE A 76 -19.14 0.68 -17.11
CA ILE A 76 -17.97 -0.05 -16.58
C ILE A 76 -16.73 0.26 -17.43
N ASP A 77 -16.83 0.13 -18.76
CA ASP A 77 -15.69 0.34 -19.64
C ASP A 77 -15.17 1.79 -19.58
N ALA A 78 -16.08 2.77 -19.66
CA ALA A 78 -15.72 4.18 -19.60
C ALA A 78 -15.08 4.56 -18.25
N LEU A 79 -15.65 4.12 -17.13
CA LEU A 79 -15.15 4.43 -15.78
C LEU A 79 -13.83 3.69 -15.48
N ALA A 80 -13.64 2.48 -16.02
CA ALA A 80 -12.38 1.76 -15.93
C ALA A 80 -11.25 2.50 -16.67
N GLN A 81 -11.52 2.98 -17.89
CA GLN A 81 -10.57 3.79 -18.66
C GLN A 81 -10.21 5.09 -17.93
N GLN A 82 -11.21 5.80 -17.40
CA GLN A 82 -11.00 7.01 -16.62
C GLN A 82 -10.14 6.74 -15.37
N LEU A 83 -10.41 5.65 -14.65
CA LEU A 83 -9.62 5.26 -13.49
C LEU A 83 -8.17 4.95 -13.87
N GLY A 84 -7.94 4.29 -15.00
CA GLY A 84 -6.60 4.02 -15.54
C GLY A 84 -5.83 5.29 -15.87
N GLN A 85 -6.49 6.28 -16.49
CA GLN A 85 -5.89 7.59 -16.77
C GLN A 85 -5.50 8.33 -15.49
N LEU A 86 -6.40 8.37 -14.50
CA LEU A 86 -6.12 8.99 -13.20
C LEU A 86 -4.94 8.32 -12.46
N GLN A 87 -4.81 6.99 -12.58
CA GLN A 87 -3.67 6.27 -12.02
C GLN A 87 -2.36 6.65 -12.72
N ALA A 88 -2.37 6.77 -14.05
CA ALA A 88 -1.21 7.18 -14.82
C ALA A 88 -0.79 8.62 -14.49
N GLU A 89 -1.74 9.56 -14.39
CA GLU A 89 -1.47 10.95 -13.99
C GLU A 89 -0.90 11.02 -12.57
N THR A 90 -1.46 10.26 -11.63
CA THR A 90 -0.95 10.16 -10.26
C THR A 90 0.48 9.62 -10.23
N ALA A 91 0.79 8.60 -11.02
CA ALA A 91 2.13 8.04 -11.12
C ALA A 91 3.12 9.07 -11.68
N LYS A 92 2.75 9.80 -12.74
CA LYS A 92 3.57 10.88 -13.32
C LYS A 92 3.83 12.00 -12.31
N LEU A 93 2.82 12.45 -11.57
CA LEU A 93 3.00 13.47 -10.52
C LEU A 93 3.95 12.99 -9.42
N ARG A 94 3.74 11.76 -8.91
CA ARG A 94 4.62 11.17 -7.89
C ARG A 94 6.07 11.06 -8.37
N ALA A 95 6.29 10.65 -9.62
CA ALA A 95 7.61 10.54 -10.19
C ALA A 95 8.30 11.91 -10.29
N ARG A 96 7.59 12.94 -10.77
CA ARG A 96 8.10 14.33 -10.86
C ARG A 96 8.48 14.87 -9.48
N VAL A 97 7.56 14.83 -8.52
CA VAL A 97 7.80 15.26 -7.13
C VAL A 97 8.99 14.53 -6.54
N ARG A 98 9.07 13.20 -6.72
CA ARG A 98 10.18 12.40 -6.19
C ARG A 98 11.50 12.79 -6.84
N ALA A 99 11.56 13.00 -8.15
CA ALA A 99 12.76 13.46 -8.83
C ALA A 99 13.23 14.84 -8.31
N GLU A 100 12.30 15.78 -8.13
CA GLU A 100 12.58 17.11 -7.57
C GLU A 100 13.06 17.05 -6.12
N VAL A 101 12.54 16.12 -5.31
CA VAL A 101 13.03 15.91 -3.94
C VAL A 101 14.42 15.28 -3.94
N LEU A 102 14.68 14.29 -4.79
CA LEU A 102 15.98 13.63 -4.88
C LEU A 102 17.08 14.58 -5.35
N SER A 103 16.76 15.59 -6.18
CA SER A 103 17.73 16.61 -6.59
C SER A 103 18.15 17.55 -5.45
N LYS A 104 17.48 17.51 -4.30
CA LYS A 104 17.87 18.27 -3.08
C LYS A 104 18.86 17.51 -2.20
N LEU A 105 19.12 16.24 -2.50
CA LEU A 105 20.04 15.40 -1.75
C LEU A 105 21.45 15.50 -2.34
N THR A 106 22.45 15.35 -1.49
CA THR A 106 23.84 15.20 -1.94
C THR A 106 24.06 13.80 -2.55
N PRO A 107 25.11 13.58 -3.35
CA PRO A 107 25.44 12.25 -3.87
C PRO A 107 25.56 11.19 -2.77
N GLU A 108 26.18 11.54 -1.64
CA GLU A 108 26.36 10.63 -0.50
C GLU A 108 25.02 10.28 0.16
N GLN A 109 24.11 11.24 0.24
CA GLN A 109 22.75 11.02 0.76
C GLN A 109 21.93 10.13 -0.19
N LEU A 110 22.10 10.28 -1.51
CA LEU A 110 21.46 9.42 -2.51
C LEU A 110 21.96 7.98 -2.41
N ASP A 111 23.26 7.76 -2.24
CA ASP A 111 23.80 6.40 -2.09
C ASP A 111 23.37 5.77 -0.76
N LYS A 112 23.28 6.58 0.30
CA LYS A 112 22.71 6.13 1.57
C LYS A 112 21.23 5.76 1.41
N LEU A 113 20.47 6.54 0.64
CA LEU A 113 19.07 6.23 0.36
C LEU A 113 18.93 4.88 -0.36
N LYS A 114 19.70 4.63 -1.42
CA LYS A 114 19.70 3.33 -2.13
C LYS A 114 19.97 2.16 -1.19
N THR A 115 20.95 2.32 -0.29
CA THR A 115 21.29 1.30 0.71
C THR A 115 20.12 1.04 1.66
N LEU A 116 19.49 2.09 2.17
CA LEU A 116 18.33 1.97 3.06
C LEU A 116 17.13 1.32 2.35
N GLU A 117 16.94 1.61 1.07
CA GLU A 117 15.89 0.99 0.24
C GLU A 117 16.13 -0.50 0.04
N ALA A 118 17.36 -0.91 -0.29
CA ALA A 118 17.73 -2.33 -0.41
C ALA A 118 17.46 -3.10 0.90
N GLN A 119 17.88 -2.54 2.04
CA GLN A 119 17.61 -3.14 3.35
C GLN A 119 16.11 -3.19 3.68
N ALA A 120 15.34 -2.18 3.27
CA ALA A 120 13.89 -2.17 3.45
C ALA A 120 13.20 -3.25 2.61
N GLN A 121 13.68 -3.47 1.38
CA GLN A 121 13.19 -4.54 0.52
C GLN A 121 13.49 -5.93 1.12
N GLU A 122 14.68 -6.14 1.65
CA GLU A 122 15.06 -7.40 2.31
C GLU A 122 14.18 -7.69 3.52
N ARG A 123 14.01 -6.71 4.43
CA ARG A 123 13.09 -6.85 5.57
C ARG A 123 11.66 -7.14 5.16
N MET A 124 11.22 -6.56 4.02
CA MET A 124 9.90 -6.85 3.48
C MET A 124 9.78 -8.29 3.00
N LYS A 125 10.79 -8.83 2.30
CA LYS A 125 10.83 -10.23 1.86
C LYS A 125 10.75 -11.19 3.06
N GLU A 126 11.58 -10.98 4.07
CA GLU A 126 11.52 -11.79 5.30
C GLU A 126 10.14 -11.72 5.98
N ARG A 127 9.54 -10.53 6.03
CA ARG A 127 8.20 -10.37 6.59
C ARG A 127 7.17 -11.15 5.78
N GLN A 128 7.27 -11.13 4.45
CA GLN A 128 6.38 -11.90 3.58
C GLN A 128 6.55 -13.40 3.81
N GLU A 129 7.78 -13.89 3.99
CA GLU A 129 8.07 -15.29 4.31
C GLU A 129 7.47 -15.70 5.65
N ARG A 130 7.75 -14.93 6.71
CA ARG A 130 7.14 -15.16 8.04
C ARG A 130 5.61 -15.16 7.98
N MET A 131 5.01 -14.28 7.18
CA MET A 131 3.55 -14.26 7.00
C MET A 131 3.03 -15.50 6.28
N LYS A 132 3.77 -16.01 5.29
CA LYS A 132 3.43 -17.27 4.59
C LYS A 132 3.52 -18.47 5.54
N GLU A 133 4.59 -18.56 6.33
CA GLU A 133 4.77 -19.61 7.33
C GLU A 133 3.65 -19.58 8.37
N MET A 134 3.31 -18.41 8.90
CA MET A 134 2.20 -18.26 9.85
C MET A 134 0.86 -18.67 9.23
N ALA A 135 0.62 -18.37 7.95
CA ALA A 135 -0.59 -18.79 7.25
C ALA A 135 -0.64 -20.32 7.09
N GLN A 136 0.48 -20.95 6.76
CA GLN A 136 0.59 -22.42 6.65
C GLN A 136 0.38 -23.10 8.00
N GLN A 137 1.03 -22.63 9.06
CA GLN A 137 0.83 -23.14 10.42
C GLN A 137 -0.62 -22.99 10.89
N ARG A 138 -1.26 -21.85 10.56
CA ARG A 138 -2.68 -21.64 10.86
C ARG A 138 -3.54 -22.66 10.13
N GLN A 139 -3.25 -22.94 8.86
CA GLN A 139 -3.96 -23.95 8.08
C GLN A 139 -3.80 -25.35 8.68
N GLN A 140 -2.58 -25.74 9.06
CA GLN A 140 -2.31 -27.02 9.73
C GLN A 140 -3.08 -27.15 11.05
N ARG A 141 -3.03 -26.13 11.92
CA ARG A 141 -3.79 -26.13 13.18
C ARG A 141 -5.30 -26.27 12.96
N LEU A 142 -5.84 -25.66 11.89
CA LEU A 142 -7.25 -25.80 11.54
C LEU A 142 -7.58 -27.22 11.08
N GLN A 143 -6.71 -27.86 10.29
CA GLN A 143 -6.86 -29.26 9.86
C GLN A 143 -6.81 -30.22 11.05
N GLU A 144 -5.81 -30.10 11.92
CA GLU A 144 -5.72 -30.92 13.14
C GLU A 144 -6.93 -30.73 14.06
N ARG A 145 -7.42 -29.49 14.19
CA ARG A 145 -8.63 -29.21 14.98
C ARG A 145 -9.84 -29.90 14.37
N GLN A 146 -9.97 -29.94 13.05
CA GLN A 146 -11.05 -30.67 12.38
C GLN A 146 -10.94 -32.18 12.62
N GLN A 147 -9.75 -32.76 12.49
CA GLN A 147 -9.50 -34.18 12.75
C GLN A 147 -9.84 -34.55 14.20
N ARG A 148 -9.37 -33.78 15.19
CA ARG A 148 -9.70 -34.00 16.61
C ARG A 148 -11.20 -33.95 16.88
N LEU A 149 -11.93 -33.06 16.20
CA LEU A 149 -13.39 -32.98 16.32
C LEU A 149 -14.08 -34.21 15.72
N GLN A 150 -13.59 -34.72 14.58
CA GLN A 150 -14.09 -35.95 13.95
C GLN A 150 -13.85 -37.17 14.84
N GLU A 151 -12.63 -37.35 15.35
CA GLU A 151 -12.31 -38.44 16.29
C GLU A 151 -13.13 -38.39 17.57
N ARG A 152 -13.37 -37.18 18.10
CA ARG A 152 -14.24 -37.00 19.27
C ARG A 152 -15.67 -37.41 18.96
N GLN A 153 -16.18 -37.10 17.77
CA GLN A 153 -17.52 -37.53 17.36
C GLN A 153 -17.62 -39.06 17.23
N GLN A 154 -16.62 -39.70 16.61
CA GLN A 154 -16.57 -41.17 16.49
C GLN A 154 -16.56 -41.85 17.86
N ARG A 155 -15.69 -41.40 18.78
CA ARG A 155 -15.65 -41.94 20.15
C ARG A 155 -16.99 -41.82 20.89
N LEU A 156 -17.72 -40.72 20.69
CA LEU A 156 -19.05 -40.53 21.29
C LEU A 156 -20.11 -41.42 20.65
N GLN A 157 -19.96 -41.81 19.38
CA GLN A 157 -20.85 -42.76 18.71
C GLN A 157 -20.58 -44.20 19.17
N ASP A 158 -19.31 -44.57 19.33
CA ASP A 158 -18.92 -45.92 19.77
C ASP A 158 -19.31 -46.17 21.24
N SER A 159 -19.20 -45.17 22.12
CA SER A 159 -19.60 -45.27 23.53
C SER A 159 -21.12 -45.39 23.76
N ARG A 160 -21.95 -45.23 22.72
CA ARG A 160 -23.43 -45.35 22.78
C ARG A 160 -23.94 -46.70 22.26
N ARG A 161 -23.07 -47.57 21.78
CA ARG A 161 -23.39 -48.95 21.36
C ARG A 161 -22.99 -49.92 22.45
#